data_AF-A0A381UL40-F1
#
_entry.id   AF-A0A381UL40-F1
#
_cell.length_a   1.000
_cell.length_b   1.000
_cell.length_c   1.000
_cell.angle_alpha   90.00
_cell.angle_beta   90.00
_cell.angle_gamma   90.00
#
_symmetry.space_group_name_H-M   'P 1'
#
loop_
_entity.id
_entity.type
_entity.pdbx_description
1 polymer ?
#
loop_
_entity_poly.entity_id
_entity_poly.type
_entity_poly.pdbx_seq_one_letter_code
_entity_poly.pdbx_strand_id
1 'polypeptide(L)'
;MEISIILLSVISGFAIVLSVLSYISLQKLRTDLKTAQKEMIDLRNHVNLSIKELSKKTSVTCSDEKKRFTTDMSVGEVLAKHPAAKNILTVFHLGACTSCSVTDDHNFGEALKEYDIDREAILNALNGLLEGSNWDFNNP
;
A
#
# COMPACT_ATOMS: atom_id res chain seq x y z
N MET A 1 73.49 -5.11 10.15
CA MET A 1 72.55 -6.20 10.48
C MET A 1 71.67 -5.81 11.67
N GLU A 2 72.28 -5.37 12.78
CA GLU A 2 71.60 -4.86 14.00
C GLU A 2 70.51 -3.80 13.74
N ILE A 3 70.82 -2.73 12.99
CA ILE A 3 69.89 -1.60 12.74
C ILE A 3 68.60 -2.05 12.01
N SER A 4 68.72 -2.98 11.07
CA SER A 4 67.58 -3.50 10.31
C SER A 4 66.63 -4.32 11.19
N ILE A 5 67.16 -5.03 12.18
CA ILE A 5 66.37 -5.83 13.14
C ILE A 5 65.57 -4.90 14.06
N ILE A 6 66.18 -3.80 14.53
CA ILE A 6 65.52 -2.80 15.35
C ILE A 6 64.37 -2.14 14.59
N LEU A 7 64.57 -1.76 13.32
CA LEU A 7 63.52 -1.17 12.49
C LEU A 7 62.33 -2.13 12.28
N LEU A 8 62.59 -3.41 12.00
CA LEU A 8 61.53 -4.41 11.81
C LEU A 8 60.73 -4.65 13.10
N SER A 9 61.37 -4.63 14.26
CA SER A 9 60.70 -4.75 15.55
C SER A 9 59.72 -3.59 15.80
N VAL A 10 60.15 -2.35 15.50
CA VAL A 10 59.31 -1.15 15.66
C VAL A 10 58.11 -1.17 14.71
N ILE A 11 58.33 -1.55 13.44
CA ILE A 11 57.26 -1.64 12.43
C ILE A 11 56.23 -2.71 12.85
N SER A 12 56.68 -3.87 13.33
CA SER A 12 55.81 -4.94 13.83
C SER A 12 54.97 -4.48 15.02
N GLY A 13 55.59 -3.78 15.99
CA GLY A 13 54.87 -3.20 17.12
C GLY A 13 53.79 -2.22 16.68
N PHE A 14 54.10 -1.35 15.72
CA PHE A 14 53.13 -0.38 15.18
C PHE A 14 51.96 -1.07 14.46
N ALA A 15 52.23 -2.10 13.67
CA ALA A 15 51.21 -2.87 12.95
C ALA A 15 50.24 -3.59 13.91
N ILE A 16 50.74 -4.12 15.02
CA ILE A 16 49.92 -4.76 16.06
C ILE A 16 48.99 -3.74 16.71
N VAL A 17 49.53 -2.57 17.08
CA VAL A 17 48.73 -1.49 17.69
C VAL A 17 47.63 -1.00 16.74
N LEU A 18 47.96 -0.75 15.47
CA LEU A 18 46.97 -0.35 14.46
C LEU A 18 45.90 -1.41 14.24
N SER A 19 46.27 -2.69 14.24
CA SER A 19 45.32 -3.80 14.11
C SER A 19 44.35 -3.87 15.29
N VAL A 20 44.85 -3.67 16.52
CA VAL A 20 44.00 -3.63 17.73
C VAL A 20 43.05 -2.44 17.69
N LEU A 21 43.55 -1.25 17.35
CA LEU A 21 42.71 -0.04 17.23
C LEU A 21 41.63 -0.21 16.16
N SER A 22 42.02 -0.73 14.98
CA SER A 22 41.08 -1.00 13.89
C SER A 22 40.05 -2.06 14.28
N TYR A 23 40.42 -3.06 15.07
CA TYR A 23 39.49 -4.09 15.55
C TYR A 23 38.45 -3.50 16.51
N ILE A 24 38.86 -2.64 17.42
CA ILE A 24 37.96 -1.96 18.38
C ILE A 24 36.97 -1.07 17.63
N SER A 25 37.43 -0.26 16.67
CA SER A 25 36.54 0.60 15.89
C SER A 25 35.54 -0.19 15.06
N LEU A 26 35.96 -1.33 14.49
CA LEU A 26 35.10 -2.19 13.69
C LEU A 26 34.02 -2.88 14.53
N GLN A 27 34.37 -3.27 15.76
CA GLN A 27 33.40 -3.82 16.71
C GLN A 27 32.33 -2.78 17.09
N LYS A 28 32.74 -1.54 17.33
CA LYS A 28 31.80 -0.44 17.65
C LYS A 28 30.82 -0.18 16.50
N LEU A 29 31.32 -0.18 15.25
CA LEU A 29 30.44 -0.01 14.09
C LEU A 29 29.47 -1.17 13.91
N ARG A 30 29.91 -2.41 14.19
CA ARG A 30 29.02 -3.59 14.16
C ARG A 30 27.94 -3.54 15.22
N THR A 31 28.24 -3.02 16.42
CA THR A 31 27.22 -2.85 17.47
C THR A 31 26.21 -1.78 17.09
N ASP A 32 26.66 -0.67 16.51
CA ASP A 32 25.77 0.42 16.10
C ASP A 32 24.82 -0.03 14.98
N LEU A 33 25.32 -0.78 13.99
CA LEU A 33 24.49 -1.37 12.94
C LEU A 33 23.44 -2.36 13.48
N LYS A 34 23.80 -3.20 14.46
CA LYS A 34 22.84 -4.13 15.10
C LYS A 34 21.74 -3.37 15.85
N THR A 35 22.09 -2.28 16.52
CA THR A 35 21.14 -1.43 17.23
C THR A 35 20.18 -0.76 16.24
N ALA A 36 20.70 -0.14 15.18
CA ALA A 36 19.87 0.48 14.14
C ALA A 36 18.95 -0.54 13.44
N GLN A 37 19.44 -1.75 13.14
CA GLN A 37 18.63 -2.82 12.58
C GLN A 37 17.48 -3.22 13.53
N LYS A 38 17.76 -3.27 14.84
CA LYS A 38 16.76 -3.64 15.85
C LYS A 38 15.64 -2.60 15.94
N GLU A 39 15.96 -1.31 15.90
CA GLU A 39 14.96 -0.23 15.91
C GLU A 39 14.04 -0.29 14.67
N MET A 40 14.61 -0.59 13.49
CA MET A 40 13.82 -0.77 12.26
C MET A 40 12.83 -1.94 12.36
N ILE A 41 13.25 -3.05 12.98
CA ILE A 41 12.40 -4.22 13.19
C ILE A 41 11.27 -3.89 14.18
N ASP A 42 11.60 -3.20 15.27
CA ASP A 42 10.62 -2.80 16.29
C ASP A 42 9.55 -1.86 15.71
N LEU A 43 9.98 -0.88 14.91
CA LEU A 43 9.06 0.02 14.21
C LEU A 43 8.15 -0.72 13.23
N ARG A 44 8.70 -1.66 12.43
CA ARG A 44 7.91 -2.51 11.53
C ARG A 44 6.87 -3.32 12.31
N ASN A 45 7.23 -3.85 13.47
CA ASN A 45 6.29 -4.60 14.31
C ASN A 45 5.17 -3.69 14.83
N HIS A 46 5.49 -2.47 15.25
CA HIS A 46 4.50 -1.50 15.71
C HIS A 46 3.49 -1.10 14.61
N VAL A 47 3.97 -0.89 13.38
CA VAL A 47 3.10 -0.63 12.23
C VAL A 47 2.20 -1.84 11.93
N ASN A 48 2.75 -3.05 11.93
CA ASN A 48 1.97 -4.27 11.68
C ASN A 48 0.88 -4.50 12.73
N LEU A 49 1.16 -4.21 14.01
CA LEU A 49 0.17 -4.29 15.08
C LEU A 49 -0.94 -3.26 14.88
N SER A 50 -0.56 -2.01 14.58
CA SER A 50 -1.50 -0.93 14.31
C SER A 50 -2.42 -1.26 13.12
N ILE A 51 -1.86 -1.82 12.03
CA ILE A 51 -2.63 -2.28 10.87
C ILE A 51 -3.58 -3.41 11.25
N LYS A 52 -3.15 -4.38 12.08
CA LYS A 52 -4.03 -5.47 12.55
C LYS A 52 -5.20 -4.93 13.38
N GLU A 53 -4.96 -3.96 14.26
CA GLU A 53 -6.04 -3.35 15.05
C GLU A 53 -7.00 -2.53 14.19
N LEU A 54 -6.47 -1.73 13.26
CA LEU A 54 -7.27 -0.99 12.28
C LEU A 54 -8.09 -1.94 11.41
N SER A 55 -7.49 -3.03 10.92
CA SER A 55 -8.16 -4.05 10.13
C SER A 55 -9.27 -4.73 10.94
N LYS A 56 -9.02 -5.08 12.21
CA LYS A 56 -10.03 -5.71 13.08
C LYS A 56 -11.17 -4.76 13.40
N LYS A 57 -10.87 -3.48 13.66
CA LYS A 57 -11.89 -2.44 13.88
C LYS A 57 -12.71 -2.18 12.61
N THR A 58 -12.07 -2.27 11.45
CA THR A 58 -12.71 -2.14 10.13
C THR A 58 -13.53 -3.38 9.77
N SER A 59 -13.11 -4.58 10.16
CA SER A 59 -13.86 -5.83 9.91
C SER A 59 -15.10 -5.96 10.79
N VAL A 60 -15.10 -5.36 11.99
CA VAL A 60 -16.26 -5.38 12.92
C VAL A 60 -17.27 -4.27 12.60
N THR A 61 -16.87 -3.19 11.91
CA THR A 61 -17.75 -2.04 11.61
C THR A 61 -18.40 -2.12 10.21
N CYS A 62 -18.15 -3.18 9.45
CA CYS A 62 -18.70 -3.32 8.10
C CYS A 62 -19.35 -4.69 7.93
N SER A 63 -20.59 -4.79 8.39
CA SER A 63 -21.57 -5.71 7.82
C SER A 63 -21.57 -5.54 6.29
N ASP A 64 -21.28 -6.63 5.59
CA ASP A 64 -21.09 -6.77 4.13
C ASP A 64 -22.12 -5.99 3.29
N GLU A 65 -23.38 -5.93 3.73
CA GLU A 65 -24.46 -5.24 3.00
C GLU A 65 -24.32 -3.72 2.90
N LYS A 66 -23.70 -3.04 3.88
CA LYS A 66 -23.57 -1.56 3.84
C LYS A 66 -22.45 -1.09 2.91
N LYS A 67 -21.49 -1.98 2.60
CA LYS A 67 -20.37 -1.64 1.72
C LYS A 67 -20.71 -1.84 0.25
N ARG A 68 -21.61 -2.76 -0.11
CA ARG A 68 -21.93 -3.06 -1.50
C ARG A 68 -22.54 -1.86 -2.25
N PHE A 69 -22.27 -1.78 -3.54
CA PHE A 69 -22.98 -0.89 -4.46
C PHE A 69 -24.37 -1.49 -4.74
N THR A 70 -25.39 -0.64 -4.77
CA THR A 70 -26.79 -1.01 -5.03
C THR A 70 -27.37 -0.05 -6.06
N THR A 71 -28.52 -0.37 -6.64
CA THR A 71 -29.16 0.51 -7.65
C THR A 71 -29.95 1.65 -7.05
N ASP A 72 -30.21 1.63 -5.75
CA ASP A 72 -31.07 2.61 -5.08
C ASP A 72 -30.31 3.91 -4.75
N MET A 73 -28.98 3.91 -4.90
CA MET A 73 -28.13 5.10 -4.67
C MET A 73 -28.09 6.02 -5.89
N SER A 74 -27.69 7.26 -5.66
CA SER A 74 -27.37 8.23 -6.70
C SER A 74 -25.99 7.98 -7.31
N VAL A 75 -25.75 8.50 -8.52
CA VAL A 75 -24.44 8.43 -9.19
C VAL A 75 -23.36 9.13 -8.35
N GLY A 76 -23.70 10.25 -7.71
CA GLY A 76 -22.81 10.95 -6.79
C GLY A 76 -22.42 10.12 -5.57
N GLU A 77 -23.37 9.34 -5.02
CA GLU A 77 -23.09 8.40 -3.92
C GLU A 77 -22.17 7.25 -4.36
N VAL A 78 -22.34 6.73 -5.58
CA VAL A 78 -21.42 5.73 -6.17
C VAL A 78 -19.99 6.29 -6.24
N LEU A 79 -19.84 7.50 -6.79
CA LEU A 79 -18.56 8.17 -6.95
C LEU A 79 -17.88 8.51 -5.62
N ALA A 80 -18.67 8.90 -4.61
CA ALA A 80 -18.16 9.20 -3.27
C ALA A 80 -17.72 7.93 -2.51
N LYS A 81 -18.28 6.75 -2.84
CA LYS A 81 -18.02 5.50 -2.12
C LYS A 81 -16.67 4.88 -2.44
N HIS A 82 -16.17 5.02 -3.67
CA HIS A 82 -14.85 4.50 -4.04
C HIS A 82 -14.18 5.31 -5.16
N PRO A 83 -12.90 5.72 -5.02
CA PRO A 83 -12.23 6.55 -6.03
C PRO A 83 -12.11 5.87 -7.40
N ALA A 84 -11.98 4.54 -7.44
CA ALA A 84 -11.94 3.77 -8.69
C ALA A 84 -13.32 3.52 -9.32
N ALA A 85 -14.44 3.84 -8.64
CA ALA A 85 -15.77 3.67 -9.20
C ALA A 85 -15.95 4.52 -10.47
N LYS A 86 -15.34 5.71 -10.52
CA LYS A 86 -15.31 6.56 -11.72
C LYS A 86 -14.78 5.85 -12.95
N ASN A 87 -13.75 5.02 -12.78
CA ASN A 87 -13.15 4.28 -13.90
C ASN A 87 -14.10 3.22 -14.44
N ILE A 88 -14.81 2.51 -13.55
CA ILE A 88 -15.81 1.52 -13.93
C ILE A 88 -17.00 2.19 -14.63
N LEU A 89 -17.55 3.27 -14.05
CA LEU A 89 -18.63 4.02 -14.69
C LEU A 89 -18.24 4.48 -16.10
N THR A 90 -16.99 4.92 -16.29
CA THR A 90 -16.47 5.31 -17.61
C THR A 90 -16.46 4.17 -18.63
N VAL A 91 -16.13 2.94 -18.21
CA VAL A 91 -16.15 1.74 -19.06
C VAL A 91 -17.57 1.43 -19.54
N PHE A 92 -18.57 1.65 -18.68
CA PHE A 92 -19.99 1.54 -19.02
C PHE A 92 -20.57 2.84 -19.61
N HIS A 93 -19.72 3.79 -20.04
CA HIS A 93 -20.10 5.07 -20.62
C HIS A 93 -20.99 5.98 -19.74
N LEU A 94 -21.02 5.73 -18.43
CA LEU A 94 -21.70 6.56 -17.44
C LEU A 94 -20.73 7.62 -16.87
N GLY A 95 -21.06 8.91 -16.99
CA GLY A 95 -20.32 10.00 -16.31
C GLY A 95 -18.94 10.36 -16.87
N ALA A 96 -18.54 9.85 -18.04
CA ALA A 96 -17.25 10.16 -18.68
C ALA A 96 -17.29 11.38 -19.61
N CYS A 97 -18.46 11.77 -20.08
CA CYS A 97 -18.62 12.82 -21.07
C CYS A 97 -19.32 14.04 -20.46
N THR A 98 -18.75 15.23 -20.63
CA THR A 98 -19.35 16.53 -20.27
C THR A 98 -20.69 16.82 -20.96
N SER A 99 -21.10 15.99 -21.93
CA SER A 99 -22.36 16.07 -22.66
C SER A 99 -23.38 14.98 -22.29
N CYS A 100 -23.02 13.99 -21.46
CA CYS A 100 -23.98 12.98 -21.01
C CYS A 100 -24.79 13.56 -19.85
N SER A 101 -26.12 13.52 -19.96
CA SER A 101 -27.09 14.17 -19.06
C SER A 101 -27.17 13.56 -17.65
N VAL A 102 -26.21 12.73 -17.26
CA VAL A 102 -26.18 12.08 -15.95
C VAL A 102 -25.48 13.00 -14.97
N THR A 103 -26.29 13.71 -14.17
CA THR A 103 -25.84 14.54 -13.07
C THR A 103 -25.57 13.70 -11.83
N ASP A 104 -24.77 14.21 -10.88
CA ASP A 104 -24.47 13.51 -9.62
C ASP A 104 -25.74 13.13 -8.84
N ASP A 105 -26.82 13.88 -9.03
CA ASP A 105 -28.12 13.71 -8.38
C ASP A 105 -28.99 12.60 -9.02
N HIS A 106 -28.62 12.09 -10.19
CA HIS A 106 -29.40 11.06 -10.88
C HIS A 106 -29.38 9.75 -10.10
N ASN A 107 -30.53 9.06 -10.04
CA ASN A 107 -30.57 7.72 -9.49
C ASN A 107 -29.77 6.76 -10.38
N PHE A 108 -28.86 6.00 -9.77
CA PHE A 108 -27.97 5.10 -10.48
C PHE A 108 -28.76 4.01 -11.21
N GLY A 109 -29.75 3.40 -10.58
CA GLY A 109 -30.61 2.38 -11.17
C GLY A 109 -31.43 2.86 -12.36
N GLU A 110 -31.91 4.10 -12.32
CA GLU A 110 -32.62 4.74 -13.44
C GLU A 110 -31.68 5.06 -14.61
N ALA A 111 -30.49 5.60 -14.31
CA ALA A 111 -29.48 5.86 -15.35
C ALA A 111 -29.07 4.57 -16.07
N LEU A 112 -28.84 3.47 -15.36
CA LEU A 112 -28.52 2.17 -15.99
C LEU A 112 -29.63 1.70 -16.94
N LYS A 113 -30.89 1.95 -16.59
CA LYS A 113 -32.05 1.59 -17.42
C LYS A 113 -32.19 2.50 -18.64
N GLU A 114 -31.93 3.79 -18.50
CA GLU A 114 -32.02 4.76 -19.59
C GLU A 114 -30.96 4.51 -20.67
N TYR A 115 -29.76 4.11 -20.26
CA TYR A 115 -28.64 3.82 -21.16
C TYR A 115 -28.52 2.35 -21.59
N ASP A 116 -29.51 1.51 -21.26
CA ASP A 116 -29.54 0.07 -21.58
C ASP A 116 -28.27 -0.70 -21.13
N ILE A 117 -27.78 -0.37 -19.94
CA ILE A 117 -26.57 -0.96 -19.36
C ILE A 117 -26.94 -2.18 -18.54
N ASP A 118 -26.15 -3.25 -18.67
CA ASP A 118 -26.30 -4.44 -17.84
C ASP A 118 -26.02 -4.11 -16.36
N ARG A 119 -27.11 -4.10 -15.59
CA ARG A 119 -27.12 -3.84 -14.15
C ARG A 119 -26.28 -4.84 -13.38
N GLU A 120 -26.29 -6.11 -13.77
CA GLU A 120 -25.56 -7.15 -13.04
C GLU A 120 -24.05 -7.01 -13.30
N ALA A 121 -23.66 -6.76 -14.55
CA ALA A 121 -22.28 -6.56 -14.93
C ALA A 121 -21.64 -5.37 -14.20
N ILE A 122 -22.29 -4.21 -14.19
CA ILE A 122 -21.72 -3.01 -13.55
C ILE A 122 -21.68 -3.14 -12.02
N LEU A 123 -22.70 -3.75 -11.41
CA LEU A 123 -22.71 -3.98 -9.96
C LEU A 123 -21.64 -5.00 -9.56
N ASN A 124 -21.41 -6.03 -10.37
CA ASN A 124 -20.34 -6.98 -10.14
C ASN A 124 -18.97 -6.31 -10.23
N ALA A 125 -18.75 -5.47 -11.25
CA ALA A 125 -17.54 -4.68 -11.41
C ALA A 125 -17.28 -3.76 -10.21
N LEU A 126 -18.30 -2.99 -9.80
CA LEU A 126 -18.21 -2.07 -8.67
C LEU A 126 -17.99 -2.80 -7.34
N ASN A 127 -18.68 -3.91 -7.10
CA ASN A 127 -18.49 -4.70 -5.89
C ASN A 127 -17.14 -5.42 -5.87
N GLY A 128 -16.60 -5.80 -7.02
CA GLY A 128 -15.24 -6.35 -7.14
C GLY A 128 -14.16 -5.39 -6.63
N LEU A 129 -14.35 -4.07 -6.79
CA LEU A 129 -13.45 -3.06 -6.21
C LEU A 129 -13.37 -3.14 -4.67
N LEU A 130 -14.48 -3.51 -4.01
CA LEU A 130 -14.55 -3.61 -2.55
C LEU A 130 -13.94 -4.90 -2.02
N GLU A 131 -14.01 -5.96 -2.83
CA GLU A 131 -13.51 -7.30 -2.50
C GLU A 131 -12.03 -7.47 -2.89
N GLY A 132 -11.45 -6.52 -3.62
CA GLY A 132 -10.06 -6.58 -4.09
C GLY A 132 -9.85 -7.57 -5.23
N SER A 133 -10.92 -7.94 -5.94
CA SER A 133 -10.84 -8.78 -7.13
C SER A 133 -10.35 -7.95 -8.33
N ASN A 134 -9.48 -8.55 -9.14
CA ASN A 134 -8.96 -7.91 -10.35
C ASN A 134 -10.03 -8.00 -11.44
N TRP A 135 -10.95 -7.04 -11.48
CA TRP A 135 -11.94 -6.90 -12.54
C TRP A 135 -11.25 -6.80 -13.91
N ASP A 136 -11.56 -7.74 -14.81
CA ASP A 136 -11.00 -7.73 -16.17
C ASP A 136 -11.79 -6.75 -17.05
N PHE A 137 -11.18 -5.62 -17.34
CA PHE A 137 -11.74 -4.58 -18.19
C PHE A 137 -11.99 -5.01 -19.64
N ASN A 138 -11.47 -6.16 -20.08
CA ASN A 138 -11.62 -6.65 -21.46
C ASN A 138 -12.84 -7.58 -21.65
N ASN A 139 -13.53 -7.96 -20.58
CA ASN A 139 -14.73 -8.79 -20.65
C ASN A 139 -15.85 -8.19 -19.77
N PRO A 140 -16.39 -7.03 -20.18
CA PRO A 140 -17.47 -6.34 -19.48
C PRO A 140 -18.78 -7.14 -19.49
#